data_AF-A0A318S8W3-F1
#
_entry.id   AF-A0A318S8W3-F1
#
_cell.length_a   1.000
_cell.length_b   1.000
_cell.length_c   1.000
_cell.angle_alpha   90.00
_cell.angle_beta   90.00
_cell.angle_gamma   90.00
#
_symmetry.space_group_name_H-M   'P 1'
#
loop_
_entity.id
_entity.type
_entity.pdbx_description
1 polymer ?
#
loop_
_entity_poly.entity_id
_entity_poly.type
_entity_poly.pdbx_seq_one_letter_code
_entity_poly.pdbx_strand_id
1 'polypeptide(L)'
;MTRSVADEGGLFDAPDGYAPRSAWRRECTACGACCAAPDITALNKPLGVPCAFLRPDCLCDRYETRPGVCRNYRPDWVCGEVAPLATLEARVRRFLQIYDLT
;
A
#
# COMPACT_ATOMS: atom_id res chain seq x y z
N MET A 1 -12.23 35.54 11.63
CA MET A 1 -11.03 35.26 10.82
C MET A 1 -10.95 33.76 10.57
N THR A 2 -11.79 33.26 9.68
CA THR A 2 -11.84 31.84 9.28
C THR A 2 -10.74 31.63 8.25
N ARG A 3 -9.58 31.15 8.70
CA ARG A 3 -8.56 30.67 7.77
C ARG A 3 -9.01 29.33 7.23
N SER A 4 -9.45 29.37 5.97
CA SER A 4 -9.58 28.23 5.08
C SER A 4 -8.30 27.39 5.18
N VAL A 5 -8.39 26.14 5.63
CA VAL A 5 -7.30 25.18 5.47
C VAL A 5 -7.42 24.62 4.07
N ALA A 6 -6.49 25.01 3.21
CA ALA A 6 -6.34 24.44 1.88
C ALA A 6 -6.06 22.93 2.01
N ASP A 7 -6.79 22.14 1.23
CA ASP A 7 -6.53 20.73 0.94
C ASP A 7 -5.22 20.64 0.13
N GLU A 8 -4.08 20.72 0.83
CA GLU A 8 -2.76 20.47 0.25
C GLU A 8 -2.26 19.12 0.77
N GLY A 9 -2.60 18.04 0.06
CA GLY A 9 -1.93 16.73 0.19
C GLY A 9 -1.75 16.19 1.62
N GLY A 10 -2.72 16.42 2.51
CA GLY A 10 -2.56 16.27 3.95
C GLY A 10 -2.09 14.88 4.41
N LEU A 11 -1.00 14.88 5.17
CA LEU A 11 -0.53 13.74 5.96
C LEU A 11 -1.62 13.38 6.98
N PHE A 12 -1.94 12.08 7.12
CA PHE A 12 -2.95 11.60 8.06
C PHE A 12 -2.33 11.30 9.42
N ASP A 13 -3.02 11.74 10.49
CA ASP A 13 -2.72 11.43 11.89
C ASP A 13 -3.55 10.23 12.36
N ALA A 14 -2.90 9.23 12.98
CA ALA A 14 -3.58 8.04 13.49
C ALA A 14 -4.39 8.34 14.76
N PRO A 15 -5.59 7.74 14.95
CA PRO A 15 -6.35 7.87 16.19
C PRO A 15 -5.61 7.27 17.40
N ASP A 16 -5.94 7.78 18.59
CA ASP A 16 -5.41 7.27 19.85
C ASP A 16 -5.68 5.76 20.01
N GLY A 17 -4.66 5.02 20.47
CA GLY A 17 -4.71 3.56 20.65
C GLY A 17 -4.23 2.74 19.45
N TYR A 18 -3.86 3.37 18.34
CA TYR A 18 -3.20 2.73 17.20
C TYR A 18 -1.72 3.15 17.13
N ALA A 19 -0.84 2.24 16.73
CA ALA A 19 0.59 2.55 16.60
C ALA A 19 0.83 3.74 15.65
N PRO A 20 1.80 4.63 15.95
CA PRO A 20 2.12 5.76 15.08
C PRO A 20 2.51 5.26 13.69
N ARG A 21 1.89 5.84 12.67
CA ARG A 21 2.07 5.47 11.26
C ARG A 21 2.96 6.49 10.58
N SER A 22 3.81 6.06 9.64
CA SER A 22 4.57 6.99 8.80
C SER A 22 3.64 7.81 7.89
N ALA A 23 4.16 8.94 7.41
CA ALA A 23 3.48 9.91 6.54
C ALA A 23 2.60 9.23 5.46
N TRP A 24 1.28 9.46 5.50
CA TRP A 24 0.35 8.89 4.53
C TRP A 24 0.40 9.64 3.20
N ARG A 25 0.53 8.89 2.09
CA ARG A 25 0.39 9.41 0.72
C ARG A 25 -0.95 8.94 0.16
N ARG A 26 -1.81 9.87 -0.28
CA ARG A 26 -3.09 9.52 -0.92
C ARG A 26 -2.90 8.94 -2.33
N GLU A 27 -1.84 9.34 -3.03
CA GLU A 27 -1.49 8.79 -4.35
C GLU A 27 -0.75 7.44 -4.25
N CYS A 28 -0.84 6.64 -5.32
CA CYS A 28 -0.04 5.43 -5.47
C CYS A 28 1.46 5.78 -5.51
N THR A 29 2.27 5.21 -4.61
CA THR A 29 3.71 5.44 -4.56
C THR A 29 4.53 4.39 -5.31
N ALA A 30 3.89 3.57 -6.15
CA ALA A 30 4.52 2.40 -6.78
C ALA A 30 5.24 1.50 -5.75
N CYS A 31 4.64 1.31 -4.57
CA CYS A 31 5.25 0.51 -3.50
C CYS A 31 5.15 -1.00 -3.75
N GLY A 32 4.22 -1.46 -4.59
CA GLY A 32 3.93 -2.88 -4.78
C GLY A 32 3.16 -3.54 -3.62
N ALA A 33 2.87 -2.85 -2.51
CA ALA A 33 2.21 -3.42 -1.33
C ALA A 33 0.82 -4.00 -1.64
N CYS A 34 -0.03 -3.26 -2.37
CA CYS A 34 -1.34 -3.77 -2.82
C CYS A 34 -1.25 -4.97 -3.79
N CYS A 35 -0.08 -5.20 -4.38
CA CYS A 35 0.20 -6.33 -5.25
C CYS A 35 0.91 -7.47 -4.51
N ALA A 36 1.29 -7.29 -3.24
CA ALA A 36 1.84 -8.31 -2.34
C ALA A 36 0.80 -8.75 -1.30
N ALA A 37 0.05 -7.80 -0.75
CA ALA A 37 -1.29 -8.02 -0.20
C ALA A 37 -2.14 -8.62 -1.33
N PRO A 38 -2.79 -9.79 -1.24
CA PRO A 38 -3.24 -10.49 -0.03
C PRO A 38 -3.24 -12.04 -0.11
N ASP A 39 -3.62 -12.74 0.98
CA ASP A 39 -4.44 -13.96 0.91
C ASP A 39 -5.91 -13.54 0.80
N ILE A 40 -6.36 -13.26 -0.42
CA ILE A 40 -7.78 -13.07 -0.70
C ILE A 40 -8.20 -14.27 -1.51
N THR A 41 -9.03 -15.12 -0.89
CA THR A 41 -9.60 -16.31 -1.51
C THR A 41 -10.21 -15.99 -2.88
N ALA A 42 -10.85 -14.83 -3.02
CA ALA A 42 -11.46 -14.37 -4.28
C ALA A 42 -10.45 -14.07 -5.42
N LEU A 43 -9.15 -13.90 -5.12
CA LEU A 43 -8.10 -13.66 -6.12
C LEU A 43 -7.27 -14.91 -6.43
N ASN A 44 -7.48 -16.02 -5.69
CA ASN A 44 -6.63 -17.22 -5.74
C ASN A 44 -5.13 -16.87 -5.74
N LYS A 45 -4.75 -15.94 -4.85
CA LYS A 45 -3.41 -15.39 -4.76
C LYS A 45 -2.87 -15.62 -3.34
N PRO A 46 -1.70 -16.27 -3.17
CA PRO A 46 -1.12 -16.45 -1.85
C PRO A 46 -0.61 -15.12 -1.26
N LEU A 47 -0.68 -15.01 0.06
CA LEU A 47 -0.09 -13.92 0.81
C LEU A 47 1.42 -13.80 0.55
N GLY A 48 1.90 -12.56 0.37
CA GLY A 48 3.33 -12.28 0.18
C GLY A 48 3.87 -12.65 -1.21
N VAL A 49 3.14 -13.40 -2.02
CA VAL A 49 3.54 -13.68 -3.41
C VAL A 49 3.17 -12.47 -4.28
N PRO A 50 4.11 -11.91 -5.06
CA PRO A 50 3.79 -10.84 -6.01
C PRO A 50 2.69 -11.27 -7.00
N CYS A 51 1.71 -10.40 -7.20
CA CYS A 51 0.67 -10.59 -8.22
C CYS A 51 1.30 -10.70 -9.62
N ALA A 52 0.77 -11.58 -10.47
CA ALA A 52 1.22 -11.75 -11.85
C ALA A 52 1.12 -10.47 -12.72
N PHE A 53 0.27 -9.50 -12.32
CA PHE A 53 0.14 -8.21 -13.01
C PHE A 53 1.04 -7.11 -12.41
N LEU A 54 1.93 -7.44 -11.47
CA LEU A 54 2.92 -6.50 -10.96
C LEU A 54 4.11 -6.42 -11.91
N ARG A 55 4.39 -5.22 -12.40
CA ARG A 55 5.54 -4.96 -13.27
C ARG A 55 6.82 -4.70 -12.47
N PRO A 56 8.01 -4.74 -13.11
CA PRO A 56 9.29 -4.47 -12.45
C PRO A 56 9.39 -3.08 -11.79
N ASP A 57 8.65 -2.09 -12.29
CA ASP A 57 8.56 -0.73 -11.74
C ASP A 57 7.60 -0.62 -10.53
N CYS A 58 7.12 -1.76 -10.01
CA CYS A 58 6.16 -1.86 -8.93
C CYS A 58 4.79 -1.18 -9.22
N LEU A 59 4.46 -0.95 -10.49
CA LEU A 59 3.14 -0.56 -10.94
C LEU A 59 2.34 -1.79 -11.40
N CYS A 60 1.01 -1.68 -11.29
CA CYS A 60 0.10 -2.73 -11.74
C CYS A 60 -0.23 -2.51 -13.22
N ASP A 61 -0.03 -3.53 -14.04
CA ASP A 61 -0.25 -3.46 -15.49
C ASP A 61 -1.74 -3.35 -15.89
N ARG A 62 -2.64 -3.63 -14.94
CA ARG A 62 -4.10 -3.55 -15.13
C ARG A 62 -4.78 -2.59 -14.17
N TYR A 63 -4.11 -1.48 -13.83
CA TYR A 63 -4.56 -0.53 -12.80
C TYR A 63 -6.02 -0.03 -13.01
N GLU A 64 -6.40 0.23 -14.26
CA GLU A 64 -7.73 0.72 -14.63
C GLU A 64 -8.81 -0.36 -14.50
N THR A 65 -8.46 -1.62 -14.72
CA THR A 65 -9.38 -2.78 -14.71
C THR A 65 -9.25 -3.63 -13.45
N ARG A 66 -8.71 -3.05 -12.36
CA ARG A 66 -8.55 -3.74 -11.08
C ARG A 66 -9.89 -4.25 -10.57
N PRO A 67 -9.97 -5.52 -10.12
CA PRO A 67 -11.18 -6.03 -9.48
C PRO A 67 -11.47 -5.24 -8.20
N GLY A 68 -12.73 -5.23 -7.77
CA GLY A 68 -13.20 -4.42 -6.63
C GLY A 68 -12.33 -4.57 -5.38
N VAL A 69 -11.87 -5.78 -5.10
CA VAL A 69 -10.98 -6.03 -3.95
C VAL A 69 -9.62 -5.32 -4.05
N CYS A 70 -9.00 -5.26 -5.24
CA CYS A 70 -7.77 -4.50 -5.47
C CYS A 70 -8.04 -2.98 -5.51
N ARG A 71 -9.25 -2.56 -5.91
CA ARG A 71 -9.67 -1.16 -5.92
C ARG A 71 -9.95 -0.62 -4.50
N ASN A 72 -10.41 -1.49 -3.60
CA ASN A 72 -10.67 -1.18 -2.20
C ASN A 72 -9.38 -0.96 -1.39
N TYR A 73 -8.25 -1.48 -1.86
CA TYR A 73 -6.95 -1.12 -1.29
C TYR A 73 -6.62 0.32 -1.63
N ARG A 74 -6.68 1.20 -0.62
CA ARG A 74 -6.27 2.61 -0.75
C ARG A 74 -4.81 2.75 -0.30
N PRO A 75 -3.98 3.53 -1.02
CA PRO A 75 -2.65 3.90 -0.53
C PRO A 75 -2.73 4.47 0.88
N ASP A 76 -1.82 4.02 1.73
CA ASP A 76 -1.70 4.42 3.12
C ASP A 76 -0.22 4.49 3.54
N TRP A 77 0.03 4.65 4.83
CA TRP A 77 1.38 4.67 5.41
C TRP A 77 2.25 3.44 5.09
N VAL A 78 1.67 2.25 4.85
CA VAL A 78 2.45 1.05 4.49
C VAL A 78 3.20 1.29 3.19
N CYS A 79 2.60 2.07 2.30
CA CYS A 79 3.22 2.48 1.05
C CYS A 79 4.48 3.33 1.29
N GLY A 80 4.52 4.12 2.37
CA GLY A 80 5.67 4.92 2.80
C GLY A 80 6.81 4.09 3.41
N GLU A 81 6.47 2.98 4.10
CA GLU A 81 7.48 2.04 4.64
C GLU A 81 8.09 1.14 3.57
N VAL A 82 7.28 0.79 2.57
CA VAL A 82 7.65 -0.18 1.53
C VAL A 82 8.33 0.51 0.35
N ALA A 83 7.81 1.64 -0.14
CA ALA A 83 8.31 2.30 -1.34
C ALA A 83 9.81 2.69 -1.34
N PRO A 84 10.46 3.00 -0.20
CA PRO A 84 11.89 3.31 -0.19
C PRO A 84 12.82 2.10 -0.39
N LEU A 85 12.33 0.87 -0.20
CA LEU A 85 13.18 -0.32 -0.21
C LEU A 85 13.62 -0.68 -1.64
N ALA A 86 14.88 -1.07 -1.80
CA ALA A 86 15.50 -1.21 -3.13
C ALA A 86 14.92 -2.37 -3.97
N THR A 87 14.46 -3.45 -3.34
CA THR A 87 14.02 -4.66 -4.06
C THR A 87 12.57 -5.01 -3.74
N LEU A 88 11.89 -5.64 -4.70
CA LEU A 88 10.54 -6.16 -4.49
C LEU A 88 10.48 -7.17 -3.34
N GLU A 89 11.50 -8.00 -3.18
CA GLU A 89 11.58 -8.95 -2.07
C GLU A 89 11.65 -8.23 -0.71
N ALA A 90 12.48 -7.18 -0.58
CA ALA A 90 12.56 -6.38 0.64
C ALA A 90 11.22 -5.69 0.94
N ARG A 91 10.54 -5.20 -0.11
CA ARG A 91 9.20 -4.59 -0.04
C ARG A 91 8.16 -5.56 0.50
N VAL A 92 8.10 -6.76 -0.06
CA VAL A 92 7.21 -7.85 0.39
C VAL A 92 7.52 -8.22 1.83
N ARG A 93 8.80 -8.43 2.17
CA ARG A 93 9.23 -8.76 3.54
C ARG A 93 8.78 -7.69 4.54
N ARG A 94 9.00 -6.40 4.22
CA ARG A 94 8.57 -5.29 5.09
C ARG A 94 7.06 -5.24 5.25
N PHE A 95 6.30 -5.47 4.17
CA PHE A 95 4.84 -5.58 4.24
C PHE A 95 4.41 -6.68 5.21
N LEU A 96 4.99 -7.89 5.11
CA LEU A 96 4.62 -9.01 5.99
C LEU A 96 4.98 -8.74 7.46
N GLN A 97 6.14 -8.12 7.72
CA GLN A 97 6.56 -7.70 9.05
C GLN A 97 5.63 -6.65 9.67
N ILE A 98 5.10 -5.71 8.87
CA ILE A 98 4.17 -4.67 9.36
C ILE A 98 2.88 -5.29 9.92
N TYR A 99 2.48 -6.46 9.42
CA TYR A 99 1.24 -7.13 9.79
C TYR A 99 1.46 -8.39 10.65
N ASP A 100 2.69 -8.64 11.13
CA ASP A 100 3.06 -9.84 11.89
C ASP A 100 2.71 -11.15 11.17
N LEU A 101 2.94 -11.20 9.85
CA LEU A 101 2.62 -12.34 8.98
C LEU A 101 3.82 -13.22 8.62
N THR A 102 4.98 -12.98 9.25
CA THR A 102 6.26 -13.68 9.07
C THR A 102 7.01 -13.76 10.36
#